data_AF-A0A4U2Z4D8-F1
#
_entry.id   AF-A0A4U2Z4D8-F1
#
_cell.length_a   1.000
_cell.length_b   1.000
_cell.length_c   1.000
_cell.angle_alpha   90.00
_cell.angle_beta   90.00
_cell.angle_gamma   90.00
#
_symmetry.space_group_name_H-M   'P 1'
#
loop_
_entity.id
_entity.type
_entity.pdbx_description
1 polymer ?
#
loop_
_entity_poly.entity_id
_entity_poly.type
_entity_poly.pdbx_seq_one_letter_code
_entity_poly.pdbx_strand_id
1 'polypeptide(L)' 'MIEINWDEFKFFKQYSEKKDDNFEVLLDFLKSYYSMTNIKEMYETMANDDTAQLMLNKREIRSVEDLEKHLFRNFNVAK' A
#
# COMPACT_ATOMS: atom_id res chain seq x y z
N MET A 1 8.52 6.49 11.45
CA MET A 1 7.27 5.99 10.84
C MET A 1 6.38 7.17 10.57
N ILE A 2 5.93 7.35 9.34
CA ILE A 2 5.02 8.45 8.94
C ILE A 2 3.60 8.05 9.35
N GLU A 3 2.81 9.01 9.82
CA GLU A 3 1.38 8.82 10.05
C GLU A 3 0.61 8.97 8.72
N ILE A 4 -0.24 8.00 8.38
CA ILE A 4 -1.01 8.03 7.14
C ILE A 4 -2.12 9.06 7.27
N ASN A 5 -2.10 10.10 6.43
CA ASN A 5 -3.20 11.05 6.36
C ASN A 5 -4.36 10.46 5.56
N TRP A 6 -5.35 9.92 6.28
CA TRP A 6 -6.51 9.27 5.70
C TRP A 6 -7.44 10.21 4.93
N ASP A 7 -7.42 11.51 5.19
CA ASP A 7 -8.22 12.47 4.42
C ASP A 7 -7.58 12.80 3.08
N GLU A 8 -6.25 12.94 3.04
CA GLU A 8 -5.48 13.03 1.78
C GLU A 8 -5.60 11.75 0.97
N PHE A 9 -5.57 10.58 1.62
CA PHE A 9 -5.82 9.30 0.95
C PHE A 9 -7.22 9.26 0.31
N LYS A 10 -8.27 9.70 1.01
CA LYS A 10 -9.63 9.76 0.45
C LYS A 10 -9.69 10.68 -0.75
N PHE A 11 -9.02 11.84 -0.70
CA PHE A 11 -8.94 12.76 -1.83
C PHE A 11 -8.20 12.12 -3.01
N PHE A 12 -7.01 11.56 -2.78
CA PHE A 12 -6.22 10.84 -3.78
C PHE A 12 -7.03 9.72 -4.45
N LYS A 13 -7.75 8.93 -3.66
CA LYS A 13 -8.58 7.81 -4.13
C LYS A 13 -9.64 8.24 -5.15
N GLN A 14 -10.21 9.43 -5.05
CA GLN A 14 -11.25 9.91 -5.96
C GLN A 14 -10.76 9.98 -7.42
N TYR A 15 -9.46 10.17 -7.61
CA TYR A 15 -8.81 10.30 -8.91
C TYR A 15 -8.03 9.05 -9.34
N SER A 16 -8.06 7.98 -8.53
CA SER A 16 -7.37 6.74 -8.86
C SER A 16 -8.19 5.88 -9.83
N GLU A 17 -7.51 5.33 -10.85
CA GLU A 17 -8.08 4.33 -11.74
C GLU A 17 -8.38 3.00 -11.03
N LYS A 18 -7.76 2.76 -9.86
CA LYS A 18 -7.91 1.54 -9.05
C LYS A 18 -8.85 1.73 -7.86
N LYS A 19 -9.75 2.73 -7.89
CA LYS A 19 -10.60 3.13 -6.74
C LYS A 19 -11.41 2.00 -6.07
N ASP A 20 -11.63 0.88 -6.77
CA ASP A 20 -12.35 -0.29 -6.25
C ASP A 20 -11.45 -1.17 -5.36
N ASP A 21 -10.13 -1.00 -5.41
CA ASP A 21 -9.14 -1.71 -4.61
C ASP A 21 -8.36 -0.75 -3.69
N ASN A 22 -8.91 -0.52 -2.50
CA ASN A 22 -8.32 0.40 -1.51
C ASN A 22 -6.86 0.08 -1.18
N PHE A 23 -6.46 -1.19 -1.21
CA PHE A 23 -5.09 -1.57 -0.88
C PHE A 23 -4.13 -1.14 -1.98
N GLU A 24 -4.47 -1.40 -3.25
CA GLU A 24 -3.66 -0.96 -4.39
C GLU A 24 -3.57 0.57 -4.45
N VAL A 25 -4.69 1.26 -4.18
CA VAL A 25 -4.70 2.72 -4.10
C VAL A 25 -3.80 3.22 -2.97
N LEU A 26 -3.78 2.54 -1.82
CA LEU A 26 -2.92 2.91 -0.69
C LEU A 26 -1.45 2.73 -1.04
N LEU A 27 -1.08 1.62 -1.70
CA LEU A 27 0.30 1.43 -2.17
C LEU A 27 0.72 2.54 -3.14
N ASP A 28 -0.15 2.92 -4.09
CA ASP A 28 0.11 4.01 -5.02
C ASP A 28 0.20 5.37 -4.31
N PHE A 29 -0.62 5.60 -3.30
CA PHE A 29 -0.58 6.79 -2.46
C PHE A 29 0.74 6.89 -1.69
N LEU A 30 1.17 5.81 -1.01
CA LEU A 30 2.44 5.79 -0.27
C LEU A 30 3.64 6.05 -1.20
N LYS A 31 3.62 5.48 -2.41
CA LYS A 31 4.66 5.70 -3.42
C LYS A 31 4.68 7.12 -3.96
N SER A 32 3.52 7.69 -4.27
CA SER A 32 3.44 8.99 -4.96
C SER A 32 3.47 10.18 -4.00
N TYR A 33 2.70 10.12 -2.92
CA TYR A 33 2.53 11.23 -2.00
C TYR A 33 3.68 11.32 -0.99
N TYR A 34 4.15 10.18 -0.47
CA TYR A 34 5.27 10.12 0.47
C TYR A 34 6.61 9.74 -0.19
N SER A 35 6.66 9.54 -1.51
CA SER A 35 7.87 9.09 -2.23
C SER A 35 8.48 7.80 -1.67
N MET A 36 7.64 6.93 -1.10
CA MET A 36 8.09 5.73 -0.39
C MET A 36 8.48 4.64 -1.39
N THR A 37 9.78 4.46 -1.59
CA THR A 37 10.36 3.50 -2.54
C THR A 37 10.86 2.22 -1.88
N ASN A 38 11.06 2.24 -0.56
CA ASN A 38 11.53 1.10 0.21
C ASN A 38 10.35 0.23 0.68
N ILE A 39 10.32 -1.05 0.28
CA ILE A 39 9.25 -2.00 0.62
C ILE A 39 9.16 -2.25 2.13
N LYS A 40 10.30 -2.29 2.83
CA LYS A 40 10.34 -2.46 4.29
C LYS A 40 9.67 -1.28 4.98
N GLU A 41 10.03 -0.05 4.58
CA GLU A 41 9.44 1.17 5.13
C GLU A 41 7.92 1.23 4.88
N MET A 42 7.49 0.79 3.69
CA MET A 42 6.07 0.69 3.32
C MET A 42 5.32 -0.31 4.18
N TYR A 43 5.85 -1.52 4.32
CA TYR A 43 5.26 -2.54 5.17
C TYR A 43 5.18 -2.06 6.63
N GLU A 44 6.28 -1.55 7.18
CA GLU A 44 6.30 -1.06 8.56
C GLU A 44 5.28 0.08 8.73
N THR A 45 5.15 0.99 7.76
CA THR A 45 4.22 2.14 7.84
C THR A 45 2.78 1.64 7.88
N MET A 46 2.46 0.68 7.03
CA MET A 46 1.13 0.07 7.01
C MET A 46 0.86 -0.79 8.25
N ALA A 47 1.88 -1.48 8.78
CA ALA A 47 1.74 -2.34 9.96
C ALA A 47 1.58 -1.55 11.27
N ASN A 48 2.03 -0.29 11.30
CA ASN A 48 1.90 0.61 12.45
C ASN A 48 0.65 1.51 12.39
N ASP A 49 -0.19 1.39 11.37
CA ASP A 49 -1.48 2.07 11.27
C ASP A 49 -2.62 1.04 11.28
N ASP A 50 -3.60 1.20 12.18
CA ASP A 50 -4.68 0.22 12.38
C ASP A 50 -5.47 -0.07 11.09
N THR A 51 -5.75 0.97 10.29
CA THR A 51 -6.55 0.83 9.07
C THR A 51 -5.74 0.15 7.97
N ALA A 52 -4.48 0.56 7.78
CA ALA A 52 -3.60 -0.07 6.80
C ALA A 52 -3.23 -1.50 7.20
N GLN A 53 -3.07 -1.78 8.50
CA GLN A 53 -2.82 -3.12 9.03
C GLN A 53 -4.01 -4.05 8.76
N LEU A 54 -5.25 -3.57 8.90
CA LEU A 54 -6.44 -4.32 8.50
C LEU A 54 -6.43 -4.66 7.00
N MET A 55 -5.91 -3.78 6.14
CA MET A 55 -5.79 -4.07 4.71
C MET A 55 -4.70 -5.11 4.42
N LEU A 56 -3.56 -5.06 5.10
CA LEU A 56 -2.52 -6.10 5.04
C LEU A 56 -3.09 -7.46 5.45
N ASN A 57 -3.79 -7.51 6.58
CA ASN A 57 -4.37 -8.73 7.13
C ASN A 57 -5.41 -9.35 6.20
N LYS A 58 -6.28 -8.55 5.57
CA LYS A 58 -7.27 -9.03 4.58
C LYS A 58 -6.64 -9.68 3.36
N ARG A 59 -5.36 -9.41 3.07
CA ARG A 59 -4.59 -9.99 1.96
C ARG A 59 -3.59 -11.04 2.41
N GLU A 60 -3.63 -11.40 3.69
CA GLU A 60 -2.69 -12.33 4.32
C GLU A 60 -1.22 -11.91 4.20
N ILE A 61 -0.96 -10.59 4.09
CA ILE A 61 0.40 -10.04 4.05
C ILE A 61 0.88 -9.84 5.48
N ARG A 62 1.74 -10.74 5.97
CA ARG A 62 2.17 -10.76 7.37
C ARG A 62 3.65 -10.43 7.56
N SER A 63 4.37 -10.21 6.48
CA SER A 63 5.78 -9.81 6.51
C SER A 63 6.15 -8.90 5.34
N VAL A 64 7.37 -8.35 5.40
CA VAL A 64 7.96 -7.59 4.31
C VAL A 64 8.06 -8.44 3.04
N GLU A 65 8.43 -9.71 3.17
CA GLU A 65 8.55 -10.66 2.05
C GLU A 65 7.20 -10.95 1.39
N ASP A 66 6.10 -10.96 2.15
CA ASP A 66 4.77 -11.13 1.58
C ASP A 66 4.35 -9.90 0.77
N LEU A 67 4.64 -8.68 1.26
CA LEU A 67 4.39 -7.45 0.53
C LEU A 67 5.25 -7.38 -0.73
N GLU A 68 6.51 -7.78 -0.61
CA GLU A 68 7.44 -7.89 -1.73
C GLU A 68 6.90 -8.83 -2.82
N LYS A 69 6.51 -10.06 -2.46
CA LYS A 69 5.89 -11.01 -3.38
C LYS A 69 4.64 -10.43 -4.03
N HIS A 70 3.80 -9.74 -3.28
CA HIS A 70 2.60 -9.09 -3.81
C HIS A 70 2.94 -8.04 -4.88
N LEU A 71 3.87 -7.14 -4.59
CA LEU A 71 4.31 -6.09 -5.50
C LEU A 71 4.96 -6.65 -6.78
N PHE A 72 5.79 -7.70 -6.64
CA PHE A 72 6.48 -8.30 -7.77
C PHE A 72 5.67 -9.35 -8.54
N ARG A 73 4.54 -9.84 -7.99
CA ARG A 73 3.64 -10.74 -8.72
C ARG A 73 3.13 -10.11 -10.01
N ASN A 74 2.91 -8.80 -10.01
CA ASN A 74 2.49 -8.03 -11.19
C ASN A 74 3.63 -7.82 -12.20
N PHE A 75 4.89 -7.99 -11.81
CA PHE A 75 6.05 -7.81 -12.71
C PHE A 75 6.21 -8.98 -13.70
N ASN A 76 5.76 -10.19 -13.32
CA ASN A 76 5.87 -11.39 -14.15
C ASN A 76 4.69 -11.60 -15.12
N VAL A 77 3.61 -10.81 -15.04
CA VAL A 77 2.46 -10.91 -15.96
C VAL A 77 2.66 -10.06 -17.23
N ALA A 78 3.74 -9.27 -17.30
CA ALA A 78 4.07 -8.41 -18.43
C ALA A 78 5.10 -9.03 -19.43
N LYS A 79 5.16 -10.37 -19.54
CA LYS A 79 5.96 -11.08 -20.55
C LYS A 79 5.09 -11.86 -21.52
#